data_AF-A0A6J2TKD7-F1
#
_entry.id   AF-A0A6J2TKD7-F1
#
_cell.length_a   1.000
_cell.length_b   1.000
_cell.length_c   1.000
_cell.angle_alpha   90.00
_cell.angle_beta   90.00
_cell.angle_gamma   90.00
#
_symmetry.space_group_name_H-M   'P 1'
#
loop_
_entity.id
_entity.type
_entity.pdbx_description
1 polymer ?
#
loop_
_entity_poly.entity_id
_entity_poly.type
_entity_poly.pdbx_seq_one_letter_code
_entity_poly.pdbx_strand_id
1 'polypeptide(L)'
;MMTTERPLAPISSSSQIVDYGSTTTAGAPESESKRETIQAELFQRFPSFVRAREPQRYTRITMDSVYKSDSRQKLLRLEFFLNVINQICIGFVTIYMSWLTLRTGLEGTGLHAWLVTIGFSFFMAQGVMVHYNGNVLTNHYKRTTKTTIHWILLTLGGGCGAAGALIKMIQKGFLLQSTHGKLGLTAFILCLLAMLSGLSALFSSSIKKLISPLLNKTFHNFIGFSCFVIALTTQYYGYQTGYFKNRSVVDFQILMKCLTLISLVLTSYGPMKALYHKLKNIARNFN
;
A
#
# COMPACT_ATOMS: atom_id res chain seq x y z
N MET A 1 54.33 -0.24 -56.04
CA MET A 1 55.20 -1.25 -55.41
C MET A 1 54.29 -2.18 -54.61
N MET A 2 54.22 -3.44 -55.04
CA MET A 2 53.81 -4.69 -54.36
C MET A 2 53.01 -4.64 -53.04
N THR A 3 51.78 -5.17 -53.07
CA THR A 3 51.25 -6.40 -52.39
C THR A 3 51.15 -6.29 -50.85
N THR A 4 50.09 -6.76 -50.16
CA THR A 4 49.55 -8.14 -50.19
C THR A 4 48.25 -8.22 -49.37
N GLU A 5 47.34 -9.10 -49.78
CA GLU A 5 46.05 -9.43 -49.16
C GLU A 5 46.14 -10.17 -47.82
N ARG A 6 45.03 -10.15 -47.05
CA ARG A 6 44.39 -11.37 -46.48
C ARG A 6 42.89 -11.13 -46.17
N PRO A 7 41.98 -11.99 -46.66
CA PRO A 7 40.55 -12.00 -46.33
C PRO A 7 40.22 -13.05 -45.26
N LEU A 8 38.99 -13.04 -44.71
CA LEU A 8 38.21 -14.12 -44.05
C LEU A 8 37.05 -13.44 -43.26
N ALA A 9 35.79 -13.86 -43.20
CA ALA A 9 34.98 -14.93 -43.78
C ALA A 9 33.48 -14.55 -43.55
N PRO A 10 32.50 -15.15 -44.25
CA PRO A 10 31.12 -14.68 -44.28
C PRO A 10 30.20 -15.33 -43.22
N ILE A 11 29.12 -14.60 -42.95
CA ILE A 11 27.94 -14.96 -42.15
C ILE A 11 27.13 -16.04 -42.89
N SER A 12 26.66 -17.07 -42.17
CA SER A 12 25.51 -17.88 -42.61
C SER A 12 24.70 -18.39 -41.42
N SER A 13 23.40 -18.22 -41.54
CA SER A 13 22.32 -18.62 -40.65
C SER A 13 21.96 -20.10 -40.79
N SER A 14 21.69 -20.78 -39.69
CA SER A 14 20.70 -21.87 -39.69
C SER A 14 20.16 -22.13 -38.29
N SER A 15 18.85 -22.02 -38.18
CA SER A 15 18.02 -22.53 -37.10
C SER A 15 18.05 -24.06 -37.07
N GLN A 16 18.31 -24.68 -35.91
CA GLN A 16 17.88 -26.06 -35.69
C GLN A 16 17.36 -26.30 -34.26
N ILE A 17 16.11 -26.76 -34.28
CA ILE A 17 15.32 -27.41 -33.25
C ILE A 17 16.10 -28.60 -32.68
N VAL A 18 16.16 -28.73 -31.35
CA VAL A 18 16.66 -29.95 -30.70
C VAL A 18 15.45 -30.75 -30.25
N ASP A 19 15.17 -31.81 -31.00
CA ASP A 19 14.17 -32.83 -30.70
C ASP A 19 14.84 -34.11 -30.15
N TYR A 20 14.00 -34.92 -29.53
CA TYR A 20 14.26 -36.01 -28.60
C TYR A 20 15.21 -37.10 -29.09
N GLY A 21 15.97 -37.63 -28.12
CA GLY A 21 16.98 -38.66 -28.33
C GLY A 21 16.45 -40.02 -28.76
N SER A 22 17.31 -40.74 -29.48
CA SER A 22 17.24 -42.19 -29.68
C SER A 22 18.66 -42.78 -29.78
N THR A 23 18.94 -43.78 -28.92
CA THR A 23 19.72 -45.04 -29.10
C THR A 23 21.07 -44.99 -29.84
N THR A 24 22.17 -45.66 -29.41
CA THR A 24 22.27 -47.09 -29.04
C THR A 24 23.69 -47.46 -28.53
N THR A 25 23.80 -48.64 -27.88
CA THR A 25 24.96 -49.58 -27.74
C THR A 25 26.14 -49.19 -26.82
N ALA A 26 26.77 -50.07 -26.02
CA ALA A 26 26.62 -51.51 -25.76
C ALA A 26 27.32 -51.89 -24.42
N GLY A 27 26.96 -53.05 -23.84
CA GLY A 27 27.75 -53.73 -22.80
C GLY A 27 26.91 -54.55 -21.80
N ALA A 28 26.70 -55.83 -22.10
CA ALA A 28 26.13 -56.87 -21.21
C ALA A 28 27.14 -57.26 -20.10
N PRO A 29 26.87 -58.19 -19.14
CA PRO A 29 25.66 -59.04 -18.95
C PRO A 29 25.13 -59.07 -17.51
N GLU A 30 23.88 -59.47 -17.27
CA GLU A 30 23.52 -60.27 -16.08
C GLU A 30 22.04 -60.72 -16.01
N SER A 31 21.90 -62.04 -15.85
CA SER A 31 20.85 -62.77 -15.10
C SER A 31 19.44 -62.90 -15.68
N GLU A 32 19.04 -64.17 -15.81
CA GLU A 32 17.78 -64.74 -16.32
C GLU A 32 16.51 -64.45 -15.51
N SER A 33 16.53 -63.53 -14.54
CA SER A 33 15.39 -63.29 -13.64
C SER A 33 14.33 -62.31 -14.17
N LYS A 34 14.50 -61.72 -15.37
CA LYS A 34 13.63 -60.65 -15.91
C LYS A 34 12.70 -61.03 -17.06
N ARG A 35 12.74 -62.29 -17.53
CA ARG A 35 11.88 -62.73 -18.65
C ARG A 35 10.45 -63.08 -18.25
N GLU A 36 10.19 -63.43 -16.98
CA GLU A 36 8.82 -63.68 -16.49
C GLU A 36 8.08 -62.38 -16.10
N THR A 37 8.80 -61.29 -15.84
CA THR A 37 8.18 -60.01 -15.41
C THR A 37 7.69 -59.17 -16.59
N ILE A 38 8.26 -59.33 -17.79
CA ILE A 38 7.90 -58.54 -18.98
C ILE A 38 6.65 -59.12 -19.69
N GLN A 39 6.37 -60.41 -19.50
CA GLN A 39 5.17 -61.05 -20.05
C GLN A 39 3.90 -60.77 -19.22
N ALA A 40 4.07 -60.31 -17.97
CA ALA A 40 2.98 -59.85 -17.10
C ALA A 40 2.57 -58.37 -17.33
N GLU A 41 3.45 -57.53 -17.91
CA GLU A 41 3.13 -56.13 -18.22
C GLU A 41 2.48 -55.92 -19.60
N LEU A 42 2.56 -56.90 -20.50
CA LEU A 42 1.97 -56.81 -21.85
C LEU A 42 0.49 -57.19 -21.92
N PHE A 43 -0.09 -57.74 -20.85
CA PHE A 43 -1.51 -58.14 -20.79
C PHE A 43 -2.43 -57.17 -20.02
N GLN A 44 -1.93 -56.01 -19.58
CA GLN A 44 -2.75 -54.96 -18.93
C GLN A 44 -3.11 -53.77 -19.84
N ARG A 45 -2.79 -53.83 -21.15
CA ARG A 45 -3.36 -52.89 -22.14
C ARG A 45 -4.73 -53.37 -22.63
N PHE A 46 -5.74 -53.21 -21.78
CA PHE A 46 -7.13 -53.09 -22.23
C PHE A 46 -7.56 -51.62 -22.12
N PRO A 47 -8.27 -51.05 -23.11
CA PRO A 47 -8.74 -49.68 -23.04
C PRO A 47 -9.85 -49.60 -21.98
N SER A 48 -9.61 -48.82 -20.93
CA SER A 48 -10.66 -48.41 -20.00
C SER A 48 -11.54 -47.37 -20.68
N PHE A 49 -12.45 -47.83 -21.53
CA PHE A 49 -13.60 -47.05 -21.95
C PHE A 49 -14.39 -46.63 -20.71
N VAL A 50 -14.62 -45.31 -20.59
CA VAL A 50 -15.53 -44.66 -19.64
C VAL A 50 -15.14 -44.83 -18.16
N ARG A 51 -14.19 -43.99 -17.71
CA ARG A 51 -14.21 -43.53 -16.32
C ARG A 51 -15.50 -42.75 -16.13
N ALA A 52 -16.48 -43.36 -15.47
CA ALA A 52 -17.69 -42.68 -15.05
C ALA A 52 -17.30 -41.39 -14.33
N ARG A 53 -17.73 -40.27 -14.90
CA ARG A 53 -17.71 -38.95 -14.27
C ARG A 53 -18.34 -39.13 -12.89
N GLU A 54 -17.59 -38.91 -11.81
CA GLU A 54 -18.19 -38.69 -10.50
C GLU A 54 -19.35 -37.72 -10.72
N PRO A 55 -20.57 -38.00 -10.21
CA PRO A 55 -21.59 -36.97 -10.22
C PRO A 55 -20.98 -35.79 -9.49
N GLN A 56 -20.78 -34.68 -10.21
CA GLN A 56 -20.51 -33.39 -9.62
C GLN A 56 -21.47 -33.28 -8.46
N ARG A 57 -20.94 -33.40 -7.24
CA ARG A 57 -21.67 -33.13 -6.02
C ARG A 57 -22.04 -31.67 -6.19
N TYR A 58 -23.26 -31.43 -6.68
CA TYR A 58 -23.82 -30.11 -6.81
C TYR A 58 -23.86 -29.62 -5.36
N THR A 59 -22.82 -28.90 -4.97
CA THR A 59 -22.77 -28.25 -3.67
C THR A 59 -24.03 -27.41 -3.67
N ARG A 60 -25.03 -27.84 -2.90
CA ARG A 60 -26.31 -27.15 -2.80
C ARG A 60 -25.94 -25.75 -2.34
N ILE A 61 -25.92 -24.81 -3.27
CA ILE A 61 -25.60 -23.42 -2.97
C ILE A 61 -26.83 -22.97 -2.18
N THR A 62 -26.75 -23.07 -0.85
CA THR A 62 -27.82 -22.66 0.05
C THR A 62 -28.14 -21.21 -0.29
N MET A 63 -29.42 -20.83 -0.37
CA MET A 63 -29.80 -19.46 -0.70
C MET A 63 -29.09 -18.43 0.21
N ASP A 64 -28.82 -18.80 1.46
CA ASP A 64 -28.00 -17.99 2.39
C ASP A 64 -26.58 -17.73 1.87
N SER A 65 -25.95 -18.70 1.21
CA SER A 65 -24.61 -18.53 0.61
C SER A 65 -24.63 -17.67 -0.66
N VAL A 66 -25.70 -17.75 -1.47
CA VAL A 66 -25.91 -16.87 -2.64
C VAL A 66 -26.16 -15.44 -2.20
N TYR A 67 -27.03 -15.25 -1.20
CA TYR A 67 -27.39 -13.94 -0.66
C TYR A 67 -26.19 -13.27 0.05
N LYS A 68 -25.41 -14.05 0.81
CA LYS A 68 -24.18 -13.58 1.44
C LYS A 68 -23.09 -13.27 0.41
N SER A 69 -23.04 -13.99 -0.72
CA SER A 69 -22.18 -13.69 -1.86
C SER A 69 -22.55 -12.36 -2.53
N ASP A 70 -23.84 -12.16 -2.86
CA ASP A 70 -24.33 -10.94 -3.50
C ASP A 70 -24.17 -9.70 -2.61
N SER A 71 -24.53 -9.81 -1.32
CA SER A 71 -24.33 -8.74 -0.33
C SER A 71 -22.86 -8.37 -0.18
N ARG A 72 -21.96 -9.37 -0.18
CA ARG A 72 -20.51 -9.12 -0.11
C ARG A 72 -19.98 -8.45 -1.37
N GLN A 73 -20.48 -8.81 -2.55
CA GLN A 73 -20.12 -8.15 -3.80
C GLN A 73 -20.59 -6.68 -3.82
N LYS A 74 -21.80 -6.39 -3.33
CA LYS A 74 -22.32 -5.01 -3.20
C LYS A 74 -21.44 -4.18 -2.26
N LEU A 75 -21.05 -4.73 -1.12
CA LEU A 75 -20.13 -4.07 -0.18
C LEU A 75 -18.75 -3.79 -0.81
N LEU A 76 -18.20 -4.73 -1.57
CA LEU A 76 -16.93 -4.53 -2.26
C LEU A 76 -17.00 -3.42 -3.32
N ARG A 77 -18.11 -3.35 -4.08
CA ARG A 77 -18.32 -2.27 -5.06
C ARG A 77 -18.45 -0.91 -4.37
N LEU A 78 -19.17 -0.85 -3.24
CA LEU A 78 -19.30 0.37 -2.46
C LEU A 78 -17.95 0.81 -1.87
N GLU A 79 -17.19 -0.10 -1.28
CA GLU A 79 -15.84 0.18 -0.75
C GLU A 79 -14.92 0.72 -1.86
N PHE A 80 -14.96 0.14 -3.06
CA PHE A 80 -14.22 0.63 -4.22
C PHE A 80 -14.62 2.05 -4.61
N PHE A 81 -15.93 2.31 -4.74
CA PHE A 81 -16.47 3.62 -5.10
C PHE A 81 -16.08 4.70 -4.09
N LEU A 82 -16.22 4.42 -2.79
CA LEU A 82 -15.83 5.32 -1.71
C LEU A 82 -14.31 5.59 -1.74
N ASN A 83 -13.50 4.58 -2.04
CA ASN A 83 -12.05 4.77 -2.19
C ASN A 83 -11.72 5.70 -3.36
N VAL A 84 -12.40 5.60 -4.50
CA VAL A 84 -12.21 6.51 -5.64
C VAL A 84 -12.59 7.95 -5.27
N ILE A 85 -13.74 8.14 -4.60
CA ILE A 85 -14.13 9.46 -4.10
C ILE A 85 -13.07 10.03 -3.16
N ASN A 86 -12.58 9.24 -2.22
CA ASN A 86 -11.53 9.65 -1.30
C ASN A 86 -10.27 10.14 -2.03
N GLN A 87 -9.85 9.40 -3.07
CA GLN A 87 -8.70 9.77 -3.89
C GLN A 87 -8.90 11.09 -4.63
N ILE A 88 -10.11 11.31 -5.16
CA ILE A 88 -10.48 12.59 -5.82
C ILE A 88 -10.47 13.74 -4.79
N CYS A 89 -11.03 13.53 -3.59
CA CYS A 89 -11.05 14.55 -2.53
C CYS A 89 -9.63 14.93 -2.08
N ILE A 90 -8.77 13.93 -1.83
CA ILE A 90 -7.35 14.14 -1.47
C ILE A 90 -6.62 14.88 -2.59
N GLY A 91 -6.81 14.44 -3.85
CA GLY A 91 -6.21 15.06 -5.03
C GLY A 91 -6.63 16.52 -5.19
N PHE A 92 -7.94 16.81 -5.13
CA PHE A 92 -8.47 18.16 -5.26
C PHE A 92 -7.92 19.10 -4.19
N VAL A 93 -7.97 18.70 -2.92
CA VAL A 93 -7.45 19.51 -1.81
C VAL A 93 -5.97 19.83 -2.01
N THR A 94 -5.19 18.83 -2.40
CA THR A 94 -3.74 18.96 -2.59
C THR A 94 -3.39 19.86 -3.77
N ILE A 95 -4.03 19.63 -4.92
CA ILE A 95 -3.79 20.40 -6.15
C ILE A 95 -4.17 21.86 -5.93
N TYR A 96 -5.36 22.11 -5.37
CA TYR A 96 -5.83 23.47 -5.13
C TYR A 96 -4.91 24.23 -4.16
N MET A 97 -4.57 23.62 -3.02
CA MET A 97 -3.66 24.25 -2.06
C MET A 97 -2.29 24.52 -2.66
N SER A 98 -1.78 23.58 -3.47
CA SER A 98 -0.52 23.76 -4.17
C SER A 98 -0.56 24.90 -5.16
N TRP A 99 -1.61 24.96 -5.98
CA TRP A 99 -1.82 26.05 -6.91
C TRP A 99 -1.92 27.40 -6.18
N LEU A 100 -2.69 27.47 -5.09
CA LEU A 100 -2.86 28.69 -4.30
C LEU A 100 -1.51 29.18 -3.75
N THR A 101 -0.74 28.32 -3.09
CA THR A 101 0.54 28.69 -2.47
C THR A 101 1.61 29.03 -3.49
N LEU A 102 1.64 28.33 -4.64
CA LEU A 102 2.58 28.63 -5.72
C LEU A 102 2.26 29.97 -6.39
N ARG A 103 0.97 30.31 -6.57
CA ARG A 103 0.56 31.60 -7.13
C ARG A 103 0.81 32.79 -6.21
N THR A 104 0.73 32.59 -4.90
CA THR A 104 0.87 33.70 -3.93
C THR A 104 2.28 33.85 -3.36
N GLY A 105 3.23 33.02 -3.82
CA GLY A 105 4.60 33.00 -3.34
C GLY A 105 4.85 31.91 -2.31
N LEU A 106 5.92 31.15 -2.52
CA LEU A 106 6.30 29.99 -1.71
C LEU A 106 7.24 30.39 -0.55
N GLU A 107 6.82 31.38 0.22
CA GLU A 107 7.60 31.91 1.34
C GLU A 107 6.74 32.01 2.60
N GLY A 108 7.40 32.02 3.76
CA GLY A 108 6.73 32.31 5.01
C GLY A 108 5.62 31.29 5.34
N THR A 109 4.38 31.79 5.32
CA THR A 109 3.16 30.98 5.54
C THR A 109 2.78 30.16 4.31
N GLY A 110 3.09 30.62 3.10
CA GLY A 110 2.81 29.89 1.86
C GLY A 110 3.62 28.60 1.76
N LEU A 111 4.92 28.66 2.09
CA LEU A 111 5.78 27.48 2.17
C LEU A 111 5.30 26.47 3.23
N HIS A 112 4.94 26.96 4.42
CA HIS A 112 4.32 26.13 5.47
C HIS A 112 3.08 25.42 4.94
N ALA A 113 2.11 26.17 4.40
CA ALA A 113 0.84 25.64 3.92
C ALA A 113 1.04 24.61 2.79
N TRP A 114 2.00 24.86 1.91
CA TRP A 114 2.34 23.94 0.83
C TRP A 114 2.93 22.62 1.37
N LEU A 115 3.97 22.70 2.19
CA LEU A 115 4.68 21.55 2.75
C LEU A 115 3.78 20.67 3.63
N VAL A 116 2.96 21.26 4.49
CA VAL A 116 2.04 20.48 5.34
C VAL A 116 0.89 19.87 4.53
N THR A 117 0.44 20.52 3.46
CA THR A 117 -0.61 19.97 2.60
C THR A 117 -0.07 18.79 1.79
N ILE A 118 1.04 18.96 1.07
CA ILE A 118 1.63 17.86 0.30
C ILE A 118 2.12 16.71 1.21
N GLY A 119 2.65 17.05 2.39
CA GLY A 119 3.14 16.09 3.35
C GLY A 119 2.03 15.27 4.01
N PHE A 120 1.14 15.94 4.75
CA PHE A 120 0.11 15.26 5.55
C PHE A 120 -1.16 14.93 4.76
N SER A 121 -1.62 15.83 3.88
CA SER A 121 -2.88 15.57 3.15
C SER A 121 -2.69 14.62 1.97
N PHE A 122 -1.54 14.67 1.30
CA PHE A 122 -1.27 13.78 0.16
C PHE A 122 -0.43 12.56 0.54
N PHE A 123 0.87 12.73 0.79
CA PHE A 123 1.77 11.59 0.98
C PHE A 123 1.39 10.71 2.17
N MET A 124 1.07 11.31 3.33
CA MET A 124 0.64 10.53 4.49
C MET A 124 -0.70 9.83 4.26
N ALA A 125 -1.68 10.50 3.64
CA ALA A 125 -2.97 9.86 3.32
C ALA A 125 -2.80 8.66 2.38
N GLN A 126 -2.01 8.82 1.30
CA GLN A 126 -1.69 7.70 0.40
C GLN A 126 -0.97 6.59 1.14
N GLY A 127 0.04 6.93 1.94
CA GLY A 127 0.81 5.98 2.72
C GLY A 127 -0.04 5.16 3.71
N VAL A 128 -1.02 5.78 4.36
CA VAL A 128 -2.00 5.10 5.22
C VAL A 128 -2.89 4.16 4.40
N MET A 129 -3.33 4.58 3.22
CA MET A 129 -4.18 3.77 2.34
C MET A 129 -3.45 2.63 1.62
N VAL A 130 -2.12 2.64 1.51
CA VAL A 130 -1.35 1.61 0.76
C VAL A 130 -1.65 0.19 1.25
N HIS A 131 -1.88 0.02 2.55
CA HIS A 131 -2.19 -1.28 3.15
C HIS A 131 -3.67 -1.64 3.15
N TYR A 132 -4.55 -0.76 2.67
CA TYR A 132 -5.97 -1.08 2.50
C TYR A 132 -6.16 -1.97 1.27
N ASN A 133 -6.74 -3.17 1.47
CA ASN A 133 -6.93 -4.12 0.39
C ASN A 133 -7.94 -3.65 -0.67
N GLY A 134 -8.84 -2.72 -0.34
CA GLY A 134 -9.74 -2.09 -1.30
C GLY A 134 -9.13 -0.91 -2.06
N ASN A 135 -7.86 -0.57 -1.81
CA ASN A 135 -7.23 0.58 -2.47
C ASN A 135 -6.95 0.26 -3.95
N VAL A 136 -7.62 0.98 -4.84
CA VAL A 136 -7.49 0.83 -6.30
C VAL A 136 -6.04 0.90 -6.78
N LEU A 137 -5.22 1.76 -6.16
CA LEU A 137 -3.84 2.00 -6.59
C LEU A 137 -2.88 0.88 -6.19
N THR A 138 -3.14 0.20 -5.08
CA THR A 138 -2.17 -0.76 -4.52
C THR A 138 -2.67 -2.18 -4.43
N ASN A 139 -3.94 -2.47 -4.72
CA ASN A 139 -4.54 -3.78 -4.50
C ASN A 139 -3.72 -4.93 -5.10
N HIS A 140 -3.23 -4.75 -6.34
CA HIS A 140 -2.45 -5.75 -7.08
C HIS A 140 -1.02 -5.97 -6.59
N TYR A 141 -0.48 -5.10 -5.73
CA TYR A 141 0.89 -5.23 -5.25
C TYR A 141 1.04 -6.27 -4.12
N LYS A 142 2.17 -6.98 -4.15
CA LYS A 142 2.60 -7.88 -3.07
C LYS A 142 2.76 -7.11 -1.76
N ARG A 143 2.60 -7.83 -0.63
CA ARG A 143 2.70 -7.23 0.71
C ARG A 143 4.05 -6.56 0.98
N THR A 144 5.14 -7.11 0.47
CA THR A 144 6.49 -6.52 0.60
C THR A 144 6.56 -5.17 -0.12
N THR A 145 6.11 -5.10 -1.38
CA THR A 145 6.03 -3.85 -2.15
C THR A 145 5.14 -2.82 -1.47
N LYS A 146 3.98 -3.21 -0.95
CA LYS A 146 3.10 -2.31 -0.17
C LYS A 146 3.84 -1.73 1.04
N THR A 147 4.58 -2.55 1.79
CA THR A 147 5.37 -2.05 2.92
C THR A 147 6.45 -1.07 2.46
N THR A 148 7.11 -1.33 1.33
CA THR A 148 8.11 -0.40 0.77
C THR A 148 7.49 0.95 0.41
N ILE A 149 6.39 0.93 -0.33
CA ILE A 149 5.67 2.16 -0.70
C ILE A 149 5.20 2.89 0.56
N HIS A 150 4.69 2.16 1.56
CA HIS A 150 4.23 2.73 2.83
C HIS A 150 5.35 3.53 3.53
N TRP A 151 6.50 2.92 3.83
CA TRP A 151 7.53 3.64 4.59
C TRP A 151 8.16 4.79 3.78
N ILE A 152 8.25 4.69 2.45
CA ILE A 152 8.72 5.79 1.59
C ILE A 152 7.75 6.97 1.66
N LEU A 153 6.46 6.72 1.41
CA LEU A 153 5.44 7.77 1.45
C LEU A 153 5.30 8.40 2.84
N LEU A 154 5.40 7.60 3.91
CA LEU A 154 5.32 8.14 5.27
C LEU A 154 6.57 8.93 5.65
N THR A 155 7.76 8.53 5.19
CA THR A 155 8.99 9.30 5.41
C THR A 155 8.94 10.63 4.68
N LEU A 156 8.53 10.64 3.41
CA LEU A 156 8.36 11.88 2.64
C LEU A 156 7.24 12.76 3.24
N GLY A 157 6.09 12.17 3.53
CA GLY A 157 4.94 12.86 4.09
C GLY A 157 5.21 13.44 5.47
N GLY A 158 5.78 12.64 6.36
CA GLY A 158 6.20 13.06 7.70
C GLY A 158 7.32 14.10 7.66
N GLY A 159 8.32 13.92 6.79
CA GLY A 159 9.41 14.88 6.61
C GLY A 159 8.93 16.24 6.12
N CYS A 160 8.16 16.28 5.02
CA CYS A 160 7.57 17.52 4.52
C CYS A 160 6.62 18.17 5.54
N GLY A 161 5.74 17.39 6.15
CA GLY A 161 4.78 17.89 7.13
C GLY A 161 5.45 18.45 8.39
N ALA A 162 6.45 17.75 8.92
CA ALA A 162 7.22 18.20 10.07
C ALA A 162 8.05 19.45 9.74
N ALA A 163 8.72 19.49 8.60
CA ALA A 163 9.48 20.67 8.15
C ALA A 163 8.57 21.89 7.97
N GLY A 164 7.42 21.72 7.32
CA GLY A 164 6.42 22.77 7.16
C GLY A 164 5.94 23.32 8.50
N ALA A 165 5.61 22.44 9.45
CA ALA A 165 5.20 22.84 10.79
C ALA A 165 6.32 23.58 11.54
N LEU A 166 7.55 23.08 11.48
CA LEU A 166 8.73 23.67 12.13
C LEU A 166 9.01 25.09 11.63
N ILE A 167 8.98 25.31 10.31
CA ILE A 167 9.13 26.64 9.71
C ILE A 167 8.16 27.64 10.33
N LYS A 168 6.89 27.23 10.51
CA LYS A 168 5.86 28.10 11.08
C LYS A 168 6.05 28.35 12.58
N MET A 169 6.54 27.35 13.32
CA MET A 169 6.87 27.49 14.74
C MET A 169 8.01 28.49 14.95
N ILE A 170 9.08 28.39 14.15
CA ILE A 170 10.22 29.31 14.21
C ILE A 170 9.75 30.75 13.93
N GLN A 171 8.94 30.95 12.89
CA GLN A 171 8.38 32.27 12.55
C GLN A 171 7.50 32.87 13.65
N LYS A 172 6.93 32.06 14.53
CA LYS A 172 6.04 32.48 15.62
C LYS A 172 6.66 32.36 17.00
N GLY A 173 7.96 32.04 17.09
CA GLY A 173 8.66 31.85 18.36
C GLY A 173 8.00 30.79 19.26
N PHE A 174 7.39 29.75 18.68
CA PHE A 174 6.67 28.68 19.39
C PHE A 174 5.44 29.12 20.23
N LEU A 175 5.06 30.40 20.22
CA LEU A 175 3.88 30.93 20.93
C LEU A 175 2.61 30.75 20.08
N LEU A 176 2.11 29.51 20.03
CA LEU A 176 0.97 29.12 19.20
C LEU A 176 -0.35 29.11 19.99
N GLN A 177 -1.03 30.26 20.05
CA GLN A 177 -2.29 30.39 20.80
C GLN A 177 -3.55 29.97 20.01
N SER A 178 -3.51 30.03 18.68
CA SER A 178 -4.64 29.63 17.84
C SER A 178 -4.91 28.12 17.90
N THR A 179 -6.16 27.71 17.69
CA THR A 179 -6.55 26.28 17.61
C THR A 179 -5.73 25.53 16.55
N HIS A 180 -5.54 26.14 15.37
CA HIS A 180 -4.68 25.60 14.32
C HIS A 180 -3.23 25.40 14.81
N GLY A 181 -2.68 26.38 15.53
CA GLY A 181 -1.33 26.31 16.07
C GLY A 181 -1.16 25.20 17.13
N LYS A 182 -2.10 25.09 18.08
CA LYS A 182 -2.06 24.05 19.12
C LYS A 182 -2.13 22.65 18.51
N LEU A 183 -3.09 22.42 17.61
CA LEU A 183 -3.22 21.13 16.93
C LEU A 183 -2.02 20.83 16.02
N GLY A 184 -1.47 21.84 15.35
CA GLY A 184 -0.27 21.70 14.52
C GLY A 184 0.97 21.30 15.32
N LEU A 185 1.15 21.84 16.53
CA LEU A 185 2.21 21.41 17.44
C LEU A 185 2.00 19.97 17.92
N THR A 186 0.76 19.61 18.28
CA THR A 186 0.43 18.22 18.63
C THR A 186 0.70 17.26 17.48
N ALA A 187 0.29 17.61 16.24
CA ALA A 187 0.57 16.81 15.04
C ALA A 187 2.07 16.66 14.80
N PHE A 188 2.86 17.72 14.98
CA PHE A 188 4.31 17.68 14.84
C PHE A 188 4.95 16.69 15.81
N ILE A 189 4.60 16.77 17.10
CA ILE A 189 5.12 15.85 18.13
C ILE A 189 4.72 14.41 17.82
N LEU A 190 3.44 14.18 17.51
CA LEU A 190 2.95 12.85 17.13
C LEU A 190 3.63 12.31 15.87
N CYS A 191 3.94 13.18 14.91
CA CYS A 191 4.66 12.80 13.69
C CYS A 191 6.09 12.32 14.02
N LEU A 192 6.82 13.03 14.89
CA LEU A 192 8.15 12.60 15.33
C LEU A 192 8.09 11.23 16.04
N LEU A 193 7.12 11.05 16.94
CA LEU A 193 6.92 9.76 17.63
C LEU A 193 6.52 8.63 16.66
N ALA A 194 5.68 8.93 15.66
CA ALA A 194 5.29 7.98 14.61
C ALA A 194 6.49 7.58 13.75
N MET A 195 7.35 8.53 13.37
CA MET A 195 8.55 8.27 12.58
C MET A 195 9.56 7.43 13.37
N LEU A 196 9.82 7.78 14.64
CA LEU A 196 10.73 7.02 15.51
C LEU A 196 10.23 5.58 15.73
N SER A 197 8.94 5.41 16.07
CA SER A 197 8.36 4.07 16.24
C SER A 197 8.36 3.24 14.95
N GLY A 198 8.14 3.89 13.79
CA GLY A 198 8.24 3.25 12.48
C GLY A 198 9.65 2.77 12.16
N LEU A 199 10.65 3.59 12.48
CA LEU A 199 12.06 3.23 12.32
C LEU A 199 12.43 2.06 13.25
N SER A 200 12.00 2.10 14.51
CA SER A 200 12.18 0.98 15.44
C SER A 200 11.49 -0.30 14.97
N ALA A 201 10.37 -0.21 14.26
CA ALA A 201 9.67 -1.37 13.70
C ALA A 201 10.43 -1.96 12.50
N LEU A 202 11.04 -1.12 11.65
CA LEU A 202 11.87 -1.56 10.53
C LEU A 202 13.14 -2.27 11.01
N PHE A 203 13.80 -1.76 12.04
CA PHE A 203 14.97 -2.38 12.67
C PHE A 203 14.62 -3.36 13.79
N SER A 204 13.40 -3.90 13.79
CA SER A 204 12.93 -4.80 14.85
C SER A 204 13.78 -6.05 15.01
N SER A 205 14.50 -6.50 13.98
CA SER A 205 15.49 -7.59 14.06
C SER A 205 16.61 -7.32 15.07
N SER A 206 17.01 -6.08 15.22
CA SER A 206 18.09 -5.64 16.13
C SER A 206 17.56 -5.25 17.52
N ILE A 207 16.28 -4.87 17.63
CA ILE A 207 15.67 -4.31 18.85
C ILE A 207 14.80 -5.34 19.63
N LYS A 208 14.73 -6.59 19.16
CA LYS A 208 13.90 -7.67 19.76
C LYS A 208 14.07 -7.85 21.28
N LYS A 209 15.21 -7.45 21.84
CA LYS A 209 15.54 -7.58 23.27
C LYS A 209 14.82 -6.55 24.15
N LEU A 210 14.34 -5.42 23.61
CA LEU A 210 13.79 -4.32 24.40
C LEU A 210 12.27 -4.18 24.30
N ILE A 211 11.68 -4.43 23.12
CA ILE A 211 10.23 -4.24 22.89
C ILE A 211 9.70 -5.41 22.05
N SER A 212 8.58 -5.99 22.48
CA SER A 212 7.87 -6.99 21.69
C SER A 212 7.49 -6.40 20.32
N PRO A 213 7.89 -7.03 19.19
CA PRO A 213 7.57 -6.55 17.85
C PRO A 213 6.07 -6.35 17.61
N LEU A 214 5.23 -7.12 18.32
CA LEU A 214 3.78 -7.01 18.24
C LEU A 214 3.25 -5.74 18.91
N LEU A 215 3.80 -5.38 20.09
CA LEU A 215 3.44 -4.17 20.81
C LEU A 215 3.91 -2.93 20.05
N ASN A 216 5.17 -2.91 19.59
CA ASN A 216 5.69 -1.78 18.82
C ASN A 216 4.84 -1.51 17.56
N LYS A 217 4.46 -2.56 16.84
CA LYS A 217 3.59 -2.44 15.65
C LYS A 217 2.21 -1.87 15.98
N THR A 218 1.63 -2.26 17.10
CA THR A 218 0.31 -1.77 17.52
C THR A 218 0.40 -0.30 17.95
N PHE A 219 1.44 0.04 18.70
CA PHE A 219 1.75 1.41 19.12
C PHE A 219 2.01 2.33 17.93
N HIS A 220 2.84 1.91 16.97
CA HIS A 220 3.10 2.66 15.73
C HIS A 220 1.81 2.93 14.95
N ASN A 221 0.94 1.93 14.79
CA ASN A 221 -0.34 2.10 14.13
C ASN A 221 -1.24 3.12 14.87
N PHE A 222 -1.27 3.06 16.21
CA PHE A 222 -2.08 3.97 17.02
C PHE A 222 -1.59 5.41 16.96
N ILE A 223 -0.28 5.63 17.14
CA ILE A 223 0.32 6.97 17.07
C ILE A 223 0.24 7.53 15.66
N GLY A 224 0.57 6.74 14.63
CA GLY A 224 0.49 7.16 13.23
C GLY A 224 -0.94 7.54 12.83
N PHE A 225 -1.94 6.77 13.26
CA PHE A 225 -3.33 7.11 13.03
C PHE A 225 -3.75 8.38 13.77
N SER A 226 -3.39 8.52 15.05
CA SER A 226 -3.67 9.73 15.82
C SER A 226 -3.03 10.97 15.20
N CYS A 227 -1.78 10.85 14.74
CA CYS A 227 -1.07 11.89 14.00
C CYS A 227 -1.85 12.30 12.75
N PHE A 228 -2.30 11.34 11.93
CA PHE A 228 -3.07 11.61 10.72
C PHE A 228 -4.38 12.36 11.01
N VAL A 229 -5.14 11.92 12.02
CA VAL A 229 -6.39 12.57 12.43
C VAL A 229 -6.16 14.01 12.89
N ILE A 230 -5.18 14.22 13.76
CA ILE A 230 -4.85 15.57 14.26
C ILE A 230 -4.31 16.45 13.13
N ALA A 231 -3.52 15.92 12.21
CA ALA A 231 -2.99 16.67 11.06
C ALA A 231 -4.10 17.15 10.11
N LEU A 232 -5.06 16.30 9.73
CA LEU A 232 -6.17 16.74 8.86
C LEU A 232 -7.16 17.64 9.60
N THR A 233 -7.34 17.45 10.91
CA THR A 233 -8.11 18.39 11.74
C THR A 233 -7.41 19.75 11.82
N THR A 234 -6.08 19.76 11.90
CA THR A 234 -5.28 20.98 11.84
C THR A 234 -5.44 21.69 10.49
N GLN A 235 -5.45 20.93 9.38
CA GLN A 235 -5.71 21.44 8.04
C GLN A 235 -7.10 22.09 7.93
N TYR A 236 -8.13 21.44 8.48
CA TYR A 236 -9.48 22.00 8.57
C TYR A 236 -9.49 23.40 9.22
N TYR A 237 -8.80 23.56 10.36
CA TYR A 237 -8.65 24.85 11.01
C TYR A 237 -7.71 25.80 10.25
N GLY A 238 -6.80 25.27 9.43
CA GLY A 238 -5.96 26.03 8.51
C GLY A 238 -6.79 26.90 7.54
N TYR A 239 -7.93 26.39 7.06
CA TYR A 239 -8.85 27.15 6.22
C TYR A 239 -9.55 28.31 6.94
N GLN A 240 -9.54 28.33 8.27
CA GLN A 240 -10.09 29.42 9.08
C GLN A 240 -9.06 30.52 9.36
N THR A 241 -7.79 30.29 9.05
CA THR A 241 -6.74 31.29 9.26
C THR A 241 -6.87 32.43 8.25
N GLY A 242 -6.38 33.62 8.62
CA GLY A 242 -6.37 34.79 7.74
C GLY A 242 -5.63 34.55 6.42
N TYR A 243 -4.67 33.61 6.38
CA TYR A 243 -3.96 33.28 5.14
C TYR A 243 -4.92 32.78 4.05
N PHE A 244 -5.78 31.81 4.40
CA PHE A 244 -6.73 31.21 3.46
C PHE A 244 -7.99 32.07 3.30
N LYS A 245 -8.52 32.61 4.41
CA LYS A 245 -9.74 33.43 4.40
C LYS A 245 -9.62 34.65 3.49
N ASN A 246 -8.46 35.32 3.49
CA ASN A 246 -8.26 36.53 2.69
C ASN A 246 -8.03 36.24 1.19
N ARG A 247 -7.95 34.96 0.80
CA ARG A 247 -7.63 34.52 -0.58
C ARG A 247 -8.70 33.62 -1.18
N SER A 248 -9.83 33.44 -0.51
CA SER A 248 -10.90 32.54 -0.95
C SER A 248 -12.27 33.04 -0.50
N VAL A 249 -13.28 32.78 -1.32
CA VAL A 249 -14.69 33.07 -0.98
C VAL A 249 -15.21 32.09 0.08
N VAL A 250 -16.21 32.52 0.86
CA VAL A 250 -16.73 31.77 2.01
C VAL A 250 -17.22 30.37 1.62
N ASP A 251 -18.00 30.25 0.54
CA ASP A 251 -18.52 28.96 0.07
C ASP A 251 -17.41 27.98 -0.28
N PHE A 252 -16.33 28.49 -0.87
CA PHE A 252 -15.16 27.68 -1.22
C PHE A 252 -14.39 27.22 0.03
N GLN A 253 -14.33 28.04 1.09
CA GLN A 253 -13.76 27.62 2.37
C GLN A 253 -14.57 26.47 3.00
N ILE A 254 -15.90 26.52 2.89
CA ILE A 254 -16.78 25.44 3.37
C ILE A 254 -16.53 24.18 2.56
N LEU A 255 -16.45 24.28 1.22
CA LEU A 255 -16.15 23.15 0.35
C LEU A 255 -14.82 22.47 0.74
N MET A 256 -13.74 23.24 0.90
CA MET A 256 -12.43 22.68 1.27
C MET A 256 -12.47 21.96 2.61
N LYS A 257 -13.15 22.53 3.61
CA LYS A 257 -13.38 21.89 4.91
C LYS A 257 -14.14 20.57 4.77
N CYS A 258 -15.23 20.55 4.01
CA CYS A 258 -16.02 19.34 3.77
C CYS A 258 -15.19 18.26 3.09
N LEU A 259 -14.44 18.61 2.04
CA LEU A 259 -13.57 17.66 1.33
C LEU A 259 -12.49 17.08 2.24
N THR A 260 -11.84 17.91 3.07
CA THR A 260 -10.84 17.41 4.03
C THR A 260 -11.46 16.48 5.08
N LEU A 261 -12.66 16.78 5.58
CA LEU A 261 -13.35 15.91 6.53
C LEU A 261 -13.80 14.58 5.89
N ILE A 262 -14.34 14.63 4.67
CA ILE A 262 -14.68 13.42 3.90
C ILE A 262 -13.41 12.57 3.72
N SER A 263 -12.31 13.18 3.28
CA SER A 263 -11.03 12.47 3.11
C SER A 263 -10.53 11.85 4.41
N LEU A 264 -10.65 12.57 5.53
CA LEU A 264 -10.29 12.08 6.86
C LEU A 264 -11.10 10.83 7.21
N VAL A 265 -12.43 10.88 7.09
CA VAL A 265 -13.32 9.77 7.46
C VAL A 265 -13.06 8.55 6.57
N LEU A 266 -13.01 8.75 5.25
CA LEU A 266 -12.83 7.64 4.30
C LEU A 266 -11.44 7.01 4.42
N THR A 267 -10.39 7.80 4.61
CA THR A 267 -9.03 7.28 4.83
C THR A 267 -8.90 6.54 6.17
N SER A 268 -9.69 6.93 7.18
CA SER A 268 -9.66 6.33 8.51
C SER A 268 -10.33 4.95 8.58
N TYR A 269 -11.24 4.64 7.66
CA TYR A 269 -11.99 3.37 7.68
C TYR A 269 -11.07 2.13 7.68
N GLY A 270 -10.05 2.10 6.81
CA GLY A 270 -9.10 0.99 6.71
C GLY A 270 -8.29 0.77 8.01
N PRO A 271 -7.57 1.79 8.50
CA PRO A 271 -6.84 1.73 9.77
C PRO A 271 -7.72 1.36 10.97
N MET A 272 -8.92 1.94 11.08
CA MET A 272 -9.85 1.65 12.18
C MET A 272 -10.27 0.18 12.19
N LYS A 273 -10.63 -0.38 11.02
CA LYS A 273 -10.96 -1.80 10.88
C LYS A 273 -9.78 -2.70 11.30
N ALA A 274 -8.57 -2.36 10.86
CA ALA A 274 -7.37 -3.10 11.22
C ALA A 274 -7.06 -3.03 12.73
N LEU A 275 -7.22 -1.86 13.34
CA LEU A 275 -7.00 -1.65 14.76
C LEU A 275 -8.04 -2.39 15.61
N TYR A 276 -9.32 -2.31 15.24
CA TYR A 276 -10.41 -3.03 15.92
C TYR A 276 -10.19 -4.54 15.93
N HIS A 277 -9.83 -5.14 14.78
CA HIS A 277 -9.54 -6.57 14.72
C HIS A 277 -8.35 -6.97 15.60
N LYS A 278 -7.31 -6.14 15.69
CA LYS A 278 -6.15 -6.39 16.54
C LYS A 278 -6.50 -6.31 18.02
N LEU A 279 -7.21 -5.27 18.45
CA LEU A 279 -7.64 -5.10 19.83
C LEU A 279 -8.55 -6.24 20.28
N LYS A 280 -9.50 -6.65 19.42
CA LYS A 280 -10.37 -7.80 19.68
C LYS A 280 -9.59 -9.11 19.84
N ASN A 281 -8.57 -9.33 19.04
CA ASN A 281 -7.74 -10.53 19.14
C ASN A 281 -6.86 -10.52 20.40
N ILE A 282 -6.32 -9.36 20.79
CA ILE A 282 -5.57 -9.21 22.04
C ILE A 282 -6.50 -9.50 23.23
N ALA A 283 -7.68 -8.88 23.30
CA ALA A 283 -8.63 -9.09 24.39
C ALA A 283 -9.04 -10.56 24.55
N ARG A 284 -9.18 -11.30 23.44
CA ARG A 284 -9.47 -12.76 23.46
C ARG A 284 -8.31 -13.62 23.94
N ASN A 285 -7.07 -13.14 23.87
CA ASN A 285 -5.91 -13.90 24.32
C ASN A 285 -5.61 -13.65 25.81
N PHE A 286 -6.27 -12.68 26.44
CA PHE A 286 -6.14 -12.33 27.85
C PHE A 286 -7.33 -12.77 28.72
N ASN A 287 -8.43 -13.22 28.10
CA ASN A 287 -9.56 -13.91 28.74
C ASN A 287 -9.45 -15.41 28.48
#